data_AF-A8IE82-F1
#
_entry.id   AF-A8IE82-F1
#
_cell.length_a   1.000
_cell.length_b   1.000
_cell.length_c   1.000
_cell.angle_alpha   90.00
_cell.angle_beta   90.00
_cell.angle_gamma   90.00
#
_symmetry.space_group_name_H-M   'P 1'
#
loop_
_entity.id
_entity.type
_entity.pdbx_description
1 polymer ?
#
loop_
_entity_poly.entity_id
_entity_poly.type
_entity_poly.pdbx_seq_one_letter_code
_entity_poly.pdbx_strand_id
1 'polypeptide(L)'
;MPLLGMRQHASPARLHLGQLRLASGTNATSCSDAPFPLPAVRWSSRVPFHCAGWRDGPAGAAPMSLAPHSVPSRTASGAKLRVGFLPLHNFTLTAFSSFLDVLRLAGDEGDRSRPIACSWAVMAPGRRPVRASCGIEIQPSADLSDPKGFDYMVVVGGLLHGMPPLAPALATYLQQAAQAGVPLIGVCTGSFVLCRLGLMAQRKCCVSWYHYRDFLEEFPALVPVADRLFVIDRDRITCSGGAGVADLAAHLVAAHLGAATAQKALNILLIDRPRTPESAQPAPPVGEGSGADDRVSRALLLMEQNLAEPLSVAEIARRLAVSPRQLERLFAERLAETPQESYLALRLRHGRWMLANTVFSAAQIAAELGFADGSHFGRAFKGRFGETPAAFRKAAVPAGRKGAREPLPRIYD
;
A
#
# COMPACT_ATOMS: atom_id res chain seq x y z
N MET A 1 -41.41 -18.63 42.40
CA MET A 1 -42.31 -18.14 43.45
C MET A 1 -41.56 -18.14 44.76
N PRO A 2 -41.70 -17.13 45.64
CA PRO A 2 -42.57 -15.94 45.62
C PRO A 2 -41.78 -14.67 45.19
N LEU A 3 -42.27 -13.65 44.47
CA LEU A 3 -43.48 -12.80 44.43
C LEU A 3 -43.52 -11.64 45.46
N LEU A 4 -43.93 -10.47 44.91
CA LEU A 4 -44.13 -9.11 45.44
C LEU A 4 -42.87 -8.24 45.66
N GLY A 5 -42.72 -7.02 45.12
CA GLY A 5 -43.59 -6.20 44.26
C GLY A 5 -43.64 -4.76 44.77
N MET A 6 -43.01 -3.81 44.07
CA MET A 6 -43.42 -2.41 44.06
C MET A 6 -43.13 -1.79 42.67
N ARG A 7 -44.21 -1.43 41.99
CA ARG A 7 -44.28 -0.49 40.86
C ARG A 7 -44.51 0.91 41.44
N GLN A 8 -43.92 1.94 40.85
CA GLN A 8 -44.63 3.19 40.53
C GLN A 8 -44.16 3.77 39.19
N HIS A 9 -45.14 4.32 38.48
CA HIS A 9 -45.17 4.82 37.10
C HIS A 9 -44.85 6.32 37.01
N ALA A 10 -44.27 6.76 35.88
CA ALA A 10 -44.69 7.92 35.04
C ALA A 10 -43.58 8.20 34.01
N SER A 11 -43.67 7.74 32.75
CA SER A 11 -44.34 8.31 31.56
C SER A 11 -43.35 9.11 30.65
N PRO A 12 -43.33 8.88 29.32
CA PRO A 12 -42.29 9.35 28.41
C PRO A 12 -42.69 10.61 27.61
N ALA A 13 -41.73 11.49 27.34
CA ALA A 13 -41.91 12.61 26.41
C ALA A 13 -41.67 12.15 24.96
N ARG A 14 -42.68 12.39 24.10
CA ARG A 14 -42.68 12.24 22.64
C ARG A 14 -42.46 13.60 21.95
N LEU A 15 -42.19 13.49 20.64
CA LEU A 15 -42.35 14.46 19.53
C LEU A 15 -41.05 15.18 19.12
N HIS A 16 -40.63 15.27 17.85
CA HIS A 16 -41.35 15.18 16.58
C HIS A 16 -40.46 14.62 15.43
N LEU A 17 -41.00 13.63 14.69
CA LEU A 17 -40.59 13.25 13.33
C LEU A 17 -41.59 13.88 12.35
N GLY A 18 -41.11 14.72 11.43
CA GLY A 18 -41.90 15.25 10.32
C GLY A 18 -41.73 14.39 9.07
N GLN A 19 -42.74 13.59 8.75
CA GLN A 19 -42.93 12.97 7.43
C GLN A 19 -43.71 13.94 6.53
N LEU A 20 -43.27 14.09 5.27
CA LEU A 20 -44.09 14.66 4.20
C LEU A 20 -44.32 13.60 3.11
N ARG A 21 -45.60 13.45 2.79
CA ARG A 21 -46.22 12.39 2.01
C ARG A 21 -45.96 12.50 0.51
N LEU A 22 -45.89 11.33 -0.13
CA LEU A 22 -46.12 11.10 -1.55
C LEU A 22 -47.59 11.33 -1.91
N ALA A 23 -47.83 11.90 -3.08
CA ALA A 23 -49.11 11.83 -3.80
C ALA A 23 -48.84 11.40 -5.24
N SER A 24 -49.45 10.28 -5.62
CA SER A 24 -49.50 9.68 -6.95
C SER A 24 -50.63 10.29 -7.79
N GLY A 25 -50.41 10.48 -9.09
CA GLY A 25 -51.44 10.82 -10.07
C GLY A 25 -51.00 10.41 -11.49
N THR A 26 -51.83 9.61 -12.14
CA THR A 26 -51.61 8.82 -13.35
C THR A 26 -51.96 9.53 -14.67
N ASN A 27 -51.38 9.00 -15.76
CA ASN A 27 -51.84 8.89 -17.15
C ASN A 27 -51.62 10.02 -18.19
N ALA A 28 -50.74 9.67 -19.13
CA ALA A 28 -50.93 9.56 -20.59
C ALA A 28 -51.27 10.80 -21.43
N THR A 29 -50.35 11.17 -22.33
CA THR A 29 -50.56 11.11 -23.79
C THR A 29 -49.26 11.45 -24.55
N SER A 30 -49.01 10.71 -25.62
CA SER A 30 -47.94 10.86 -26.60
C SER A 30 -48.22 11.97 -27.62
N CYS A 31 -47.22 12.74 -28.05
CA CYS A 31 -46.76 12.85 -29.46
C CYS A 31 -45.77 14.01 -29.71
N SER A 32 -44.86 13.73 -30.66
CA SER A 32 -44.15 14.61 -31.60
C SER A 32 -43.05 15.59 -31.13
N ASP A 33 -41.82 15.22 -31.47
CA ASP A 33 -40.79 15.97 -32.22
C ASP A 33 -40.73 17.51 -32.12
N ALA A 34 -39.79 18.01 -31.31
CA ALA A 34 -38.97 19.21 -31.61
C ALA A 34 -37.77 19.31 -30.63
N PRO A 35 -36.57 19.74 -31.09
CA PRO A 35 -35.39 19.87 -30.23
C PRO A 35 -35.49 21.08 -29.31
N PHE A 36 -35.21 20.88 -28.02
CA PHE A 36 -35.10 21.96 -27.01
C PHE A 36 -33.84 22.82 -27.27
N PRO A 37 -33.94 24.17 -27.28
CA PRO A 37 -32.78 25.04 -27.39
C PRO A 37 -32.09 25.18 -26.02
N LEU A 38 -30.79 24.89 -25.96
CA LEU A 38 -29.94 25.25 -24.82
C LEU A 38 -29.60 26.76 -24.91
N PRO A 39 -29.69 27.53 -23.81
CA PRO A 39 -29.27 28.92 -23.82
C PRO A 39 -27.74 29.01 -23.86
N ALA A 40 -27.21 29.68 -24.89
CA ALA A 40 -25.81 30.03 -25.01
C ALA A 40 -25.46 31.16 -24.00
N VAL A 41 -24.66 30.84 -22.98
CA VAL A 41 -24.08 31.84 -22.09
C VAL A 41 -22.86 32.47 -22.77
N ARG A 42 -23.01 33.72 -23.21
CA ARG A 42 -21.89 34.56 -23.67
C ARG A 42 -21.13 35.10 -22.46
N TRP A 43 -19.82 34.90 -22.41
CA TRP A 43 -18.94 35.60 -21.50
C TRP A 43 -18.78 37.05 -21.96
N SER A 44 -19.31 38.01 -21.19
CA SER A 44 -19.01 39.44 -21.38
C SER A 44 -17.74 39.79 -20.61
N SER A 45 -16.70 40.18 -21.35
CA SER A 45 -15.49 40.77 -20.80
C SER A 45 -15.78 42.23 -20.40
N ARG A 46 -15.99 42.49 -19.11
CA ARG A 46 -15.63 43.72 -18.37
C ARG A 46 -16.27 43.73 -16.98
N VAL A 47 -15.48 43.41 -15.97
CA VAL A 47 -15.72 43.84 -14.58
C VAL A 47 -14.40 44.44 -14.09
N PRO A 48 -14.37 45.70 -13.61
CA PRO A 48 -13.14 46.31 -13.13
C PRO A 48 -12.79 45.76 -11.74
N PHE A 49 -11.60 45.17 -11.61
CA PHE A 49 -11.01 44.81 -10.32
C PHE A 49 -10.47 46.09 -9.65
N HIS A 50 -10.99 46.42 -8.47
CA HIS A 50 -10.35 47.37 -7.57
C HIS A 50 -9.19 46.67 -6.84
N CYS A 51 -7.95 47.00 -7.22
CA CYS A 51 -6.76 46.72 -6.41
C CYS A 51 -6.72 47.70 -5.23
N ALA A 52 -7.03 47.23 -4.02
CA ALA A 52 -6.62 47.90 -2.79
C ALA A 52 -5.13 47.60 -2.55
N GLY A 53 -4.31 48.64 -2.55
CA GLY A 53 -2.84 48.56 -2.57
C GLY A 53 -2.22 47.84 -1.37
N TRP A 54 -1.36 46.87 -1.68
CA TRP A 54 -0.22 46.53 -0.85
C TRP A 54 0.80 47.67 -0.99
N ARG A 55 1.06 48.40 0.10
CA ARG A 55 2.15 49.37 0.14
C ARG A 55 3.48 48.63 0.23
N ASP A 56 4.44 49.08 -0.55
CA ASP A 56 5.83 48.64 -0.53
C ASP A 56 6.43 48.77 0.87
N GLY A 57 6.84 47.64 1.45
CA GLY A 57 7.79 47.60 2.56
C GLY A 57 9.19 47.99 2.05
N PRO A 58 10.08 48.51 2.91
CA PRO A 58 11.34 49.09 2.48
C PRO A 58 12.22 48.03 1.80
N ALA A 59 12.66 48.35 0.57
CA ALA A 59 13.64 47.60 -0.18
C ALA A 59 15.00 47.62 0.55
N GLY A 60 15.30 46.55 1.28
CA GLY A 60 16.56 46.46 2.03
C GLY A 60 16.84 45.14 2.73
N ALA A 61 16.04 44.08 2.53
CA ALA A 61 16.36 42.76 3.04
C ALA A 61 17.04 41.95 1.94
N ALA A 62 18.36 41.75 2.05
CA ALA A 62 19.07 40.76 1.25
C ALA A 62 18.36 39.39 1.38
N PRO A 63 18.28 38.59 0.30
CA PRO A 63 17.71 37.25 0.41
C PRO A 63 18.50 36.49 1.47
N MET A 64 17.82 36.05 2.53
CA MET A 64 18.39 35.09 3.47
C MET A 64 18.79 33.85 2.67
N SER A 65 20.09 33.71 2.42
CA SER A 65 20.67 32.48 1.93
C SER A 65 20.32 31.39 2.95
N LEU A 66 19.41 30.48 2.58
CA LEU A 66 19.25 29.21 3.28
C LEU A 66 20.59 28.49 3.09
N ALA A 67 21.45 28.60 4.10
CA ALA A 67 22.69 27.84 4.13
C ALA A 67 22.34 26.35 3.90
N PRO A 68 23.06 25.64 3.03
CA PRO A 68 22.81 24.22 2.83
C PRO A 68 22.92 23.53 4.19
N HIS A 69 21.87 22.80 4.59
CA HIS A 69 21.93 21.95 5.77
C HIS A 69 23.00 20.88 5.52
N SER A 70 24.21 21.15 6.00
CA SER A 70 25.25 20.14 6.09
C SER A 70 24.79 19.08 7.07
N VAL A 71 24.89 17.81 6.66
CA VAL A 71 24.63 16.69 7.57
C VAL A 71 25.70 16.76 8.66
N PRO A 72 25.34 16.96 9.94
CA PRO A 72 26.33 17.03 10.99
C PRO A 72 26.99 15.66 11.14
N SER A 73 28.30 15.64 11.43
CA SER A 73 29.00 14.40 11.78
C SER A 73 28.36 13.74 13.02
N ARG A 74 28.64 12.45 13.22
CA ARG A 74 28.06 11.61 14.31
C ARG A 74 28.19 12.23 15.71
N THR A 75 29.11 13.17 15.89
CA THR A 75 29.43 13.88 17.14
C THR A 75 28.82 15.29 17.23
N ALA A 76 28.31 15.86 16.14
CA ALA A 76 27.81 17.24 16.08
C ALA A 76 26.27 17.36 16.14
N SER A 77 25.55 16.31 15.75
CA SER A 77 24.09 16.26 15.85
C SER A 77 23.69 15.62 17.18
N GLY A 78 22.99 16.38 18.04
CA GLY A 78 22.35 15.85 19.24
C GLY A 78 21.09 15.01 18.96
N ALA A 79 20.78 14.74 17.69
CA ALA A 79 19.62 13.95 17.30
C ALA A 79 19.82 12.48 17.66
N LYS A 80 18.78 11.87 18.24
CA LYS A 80 18.78 10.47 18.67
C LYS A 80 18.42 9.50 17.55
N LEU A 81 17.89 10.02 16.44
CA LEU A 81 17.54 9.26 15.25
C LEU A 81 17.97 10.03 13.99
N ARG A 82 18.87 9.44 13.20
CA ARG A 82 19.45 10.04 11.99
C ARG A 82 19.21 9.14 10.80
N VAL A 83 18.53 9.65 9.78
CA VAL A 83 18.07 8.83 8.65
C VAL A 83 18.57 9.41 7.33
N GLY A 84 19.34 8.62 6.58
CA GLY A 84 19.74 8.94 5.22
C GLY A 84 18.71 8.41 4.24
N PHE A 85 18.24 9.23 3.30
CA PHE A 85 17.31 8.84 2.25
C PHE A 85 18.00 8.84 0.90
N LEU A 86 17.84 7.74 0.17
CA LEU A 86 18.29 7.54 -1.20
C LEU A 86 17.05 7.31 -2.08
N PRO A 87 16.36 8.39 -2.51
CA PRO A 87 15.32 8.27 -3.51
C PRO A 87 15.94 7.82 -4.84
N LEU A 88 15.38 6.77 -5.44
CA LEU A 88 15.81 6.27 -6.75
C LEU A 88 15.03 6.93 -7.89
N HIS A 89 15.46 6.73 -9.12
CA HIS A 89 14.72 7.24 -10.28
C HIS A 89 13.28 6.69 -10.29
N ASN A 90 12.30 7.58 -10.54
CA ASN A 90 10.87 7.29 -10.48
C ASN A 90 10.41 6.69 -9.15
N PHE A 91 11.03 7.06 -8.02
CA PHE A 91 10.60 6.62 -6.69
C PHE A 91 9.15 7.01 -6.38
N THR A 92 8.49 6.25 -5.52
CA THR A 92 7.12 6.57 -5.08
C THR A 92 7.14 7.72 -4.07
N LEU A 93 6.61 8.89 -4.45
CA LEU A 93 6.63 10.09 -3.61
C LEU A 93 5.99 9.86 -2.24
N THR A 94 4.81 9.25 -2.18
CA THR A 94 4.11 9.00 -0.92
C THR A 94 4.92 8.13 0.05
N ALA A 95 5.67 7.15 -0.47
CA ALA A 95 6.50 6.29 0.36
C ALA A 95 7.66 7.09 0.99
N PHE A 96 8.29 7.97 0.21
CA PHE A 96 9.32 8.88 0.70
C PHE A 96 8.75 9.92 1.69
N SER A 97 7.73 10.66 1.28
CA SER A 97 7.20 11.80 2.05
C SER A 97 6.58 11.37 3.37
N SER A 98 5.83 10.26 3.40
CA SER A 98 5.20 9.79 4.63
C SER A 98 6.21 9.36 5.68
N PHE A 99 7.31 8.71 5.27
CA PHE A 99 8.41 8.39 6.18
C PHE A 99 9.00 9.67 6.75
N LEU A 100 9.37 10.59 5.85
CA LEU A 100 10.03 11.83 6.20
C LEU A 100 9.18 12.70 7.13
N ASP A 101 7.87 12.79 6.87
CA ASP A 101 6.96 13.58 7.69
C ASP A 101 6.81 13.02 9.10
N VAL A 102 6.80 11.70 9.28
CA VAL A 102 6.81 11.10 10.62
C VAL A 102 8.08 11.50 11.37
N LEU A 103 9.25 11.47 10.72
CA LEU A 103 10.51 11.93 11.34
C LEU A 103 10.48 13.43 11.66
N ARG A 104 9.98 14.25 10.74
CA ARG A 104 9.85 15.71 10.91
C ARG A 104 8.97 16.06 12.10
N LEU A 105 7.80 15.42 12.21
CA LEU A 105 6.83 15.65 13.27
C LEU A 105 7.27 15.08 14.63
N ALA A 106 8.08 14.02 14.62
CA ALA A 106 8.73 13.49 15.81
C ALA A 106 9.93 14.33 16.26
N GLY A 107 10.56 15.08 15.34
CA GLY A 107 11.83 15.76 15.53
C GLY A 107 11.78 17.01 16.39
N ASP A 108 10.60 17.61 16.59
CA ASP A 108 10.39 18.84 17.37
C ASP A 108 9.15 18.73 18.26
N GLU A 109 9.16 19.41 19.41
CA GLU A 109 7.98 19.58 20.26
C GLU A 109 7.15 20.81 19.86
N GLY A 110 7.75 21.77 19.15
CA GLY A 110 7.03 22.89 18.55
C GLY A 110 6.66 22.63 17.10
N ASP A 111 5.63 23.30 16.60
CA ASP A 111 5.26 23.30 15.17
C ASP A 111 6.22 24.15 14.33
N ARG A 112 7.51 23.81 14.38
CA ARG A 112 8.61 24.53 13.71
C ARG A 112 9.44 23.63 12.81
N SER A 113 9.11 22.33 12.74
CA SER A 113 9.78 21.35 11.88
C SER A 113 11.30 21.30 12.02
N ARG A 114 11.84 21.57 13.22
CA ARG A 114 13.30 21.61 13.45
C ARG A 114 13.85 20.19 13.63
N PRO A 115 14.98 19.84 13.02
CA PRO A 115 15.57 18.51 13.15
C PRO A 115 16.35 18.35 14.47
N ILE A 116 15.66 18.37 15.61
CA ILE A 116 16.28 18.33 16.95
C ILE A 116 16.46 16.90 17.43
N ALA A 117 15.36 16.16 17.58
CA ALA A 117 15.38 14.77 18.06
C ALA A 117 15.58 13.77 16.91
N CYS A 118 15.09 14.13 15.72
CA CYS A 118 15.30 13.44 14.46
C CYS A 118 16.05 14.34 13.49
N SER A 119 17.02 13.82 12.76
CA SER A 119 17.62 14.51 11.61
C SER A 119 17.62 13.61 10.39
N TRP A 120 17.56 14.19 9.20
CA TRP A 120 17.55 13.44 7.96
C TRP A 120 18.40 14.12 6.89
N ALA A 121 18.84 13.33 5.91
CA ALA A 121 19.48 13.83 4.71
C ALA A 121 18.85 13.17 3.50
N VAL A 122 18.43 13.95 2.51
CA VAL A 122 18.04 13.44 1.20
C VAL A 122 19.26 13.52 0.31
N MET A 123 19.76 12.37 -0.13
CA MET A 123 21.04 12.26 -0.80
C MET A 123 20.88 11.72 -2.22
N ALA A 124 21.64 12.30 -3.15
CA ALA A 124 21.86 11.74 -4.48
C ALA A 124 23.24 12.17 -5.01
N PRO A 125 23.88 11.37 -5.88
CA PRO A 125 25.19 11.70 -6.43
C PRO A 125 25.23 13.09 -7.08
N GLY A 126 26.15 13.94 -6.65
CA GLY A 126 26.31 15.30 -7.16
C GLY A 126 25.10 16.20 -6.89
N ARG A 127 24.24 15.85 -5.93
CA ARG A 127 23.03 16.61 -5.54
C ARG A 127 22.07 16.86 -6.71
N ARG A 128 22.07 15.97 -7.70
CA ARG A 128 21.19 16.08 -8.87
C ARG A 128 19.72 15.85 -8.47
N PRO A 129 18.77 16.65 -8.99
CA PRO A 129 17.34 16.41 -8.75
C PRO A 129 16.94 14.97 -9.07
N VAL A 130 16.10 14.39 -8.23
CA VAL A 130 15.56 13.04 -8.43
C VAL A 130 14.06 13.14 -8.68
N ARG A 131 13.64 12.62 -9.82
CA ARG A 131 12.23 12.61 -10.24
C ARG A 131 11.47 11.44 -9.62
N ALA A 132 10.35 11.74 -8.97
CA ALA A 132 9.37 10.77 -8.49
C ALA A 132 8.50 10.23 -9.64
N SER A 133 7.85 9.09 -9.43
CA SER A 133 6.96 8.47 -10.44
C SER A 133 5.79 9.38 -10.86
N CYS A 134 5.33 10.26 -9.98
CA CYS A 134 4.27 11.23 -10.25
C CYS A 134 4.76 12.51 -10.95
N GLY A 135 6.04 12.58 -11.33
CA GLY A 135 6.63 13.68 -12.09
C GLY A 135 7.19 14.84 -11.26
N ILE A 136 7.01 14.83 -9.93
CA ILE A 136 7.62 15.81 -9.02
C ILE A 136 9.11 15.53 -8.87
N GLU A 137 9.93 16.58 -8.92
CA GLU A 137 11.37 16.48 -8.66
C GLU A 137 11.70 16.92 -7.23
N ILE A 138 12.54 16.12 -6.56
CA ILE A 138 13.06 16.45 -5.24
C ILE A 138 14.52 16.85 -5.39
N GLN A 139 14.86 18.03 -4.87
CA GLN A 139 16.23 18.50 -4.75
C GLN A 139 16.90 17.85 -3.53
N PRO A 140 17.98 17.06 -3.70
CA PRO A 140 18.71 16.49 -2.57
C PRO A 140 19.31 17.59 -1.67
N SER A 141 19.18 17.39 -0.36
CA SER A 141 19.76 18.29 0.64
C SER A 141 21.28 18.12 0.76
N ALA A 142 21.80 16.93 0.42
CA ALA A 142 23.22 16.60 0.50
C ALA A 142 23.67 15.69 -0.65
N ASP A 143 24.99 15.64 -0.87
CA ASP A 143 25.60 14.56 -1.67
C ASP A 143 25.72 13.29 -0.80
N LEU A 144 26.25 12.21 -1.37
CA LEU A 144 26.57 10.98 -0.63
C LEU A 144 27.62 11.27 0.45
N SER A 145 27.17 11.29 1.71
CA SER A 145 27.99 11.58 2.90
C SER A 145 28.33 10.30 3.69
N ASP A 146 29.30 10.32 4.62
CA ASP A 146 29.71 9.12 5.36
C ASP A 146 28.49 8.34 5.95
N PRO A 147 28.26 7.07 5.54
CA PRO A 147 27.15 6.27 6.05
C PRO A 147 27.09 6.19 7.57
N LYS A 148 28.24 6.22 8.27
CA LYS A 148 28.31 6.15 9.74
C LYS A 148 27.70 7.36 10.45
N GLY A 149 27.37 8.41 9.71
CA GLY A 149 26.59 9.54 10.20
C GLY A 149 25.09 9.23 10.42
N PHE A 150 24.61 8.08 9.94
CA PHE A 150 23.20 7.69 10.00
C PHE A 150 22.98 6.42 10.83
N ASP A 151 21.83 6.36 11.47
CA ASP A 151 21.35 5.16 12.18
C ASP A 151 20.60 4.22 11.21
N TYR A 152 20.04 4.76 10.11
CA TYR A 152 19.39 4.00 9.04
C TYR A 152 19.64 4.62 7.67
N MET A 153 19.81 3.77 6.66
CA MET A 153 19.81 4.18 5.25
C MET A 153 18.56 3.67 4.54
N VAL A 154 17.72 4.58 4.07
CA VAL A 154 16.44 4.29 3.43
C VAL A 154 16.57 4.40 1.92
N VAL A 155 16.46 3.28 1.23
CA VAL A 155 16.37 3.19 -0.23
C VAL A 155 14.90 3.22 -0.63
N VAL A 156 14.50 4.28 -1.33
CA VAL A 156 13.11 4.44 -1.80
C VAL A 156 13.04 4.13 -3.28
N GLY A 157 12.44 2.98 -3.61
CA GLY A 157 12.15 2.61 -4.99
C GLY A 157 10.85 3.20 -5.51
N GLY A 158 10.54 2.94 -6.78
CA GLY A 158 9.23 3.18 -7.36
C GLY A 158 8.93 2.22 -8.51
N LEU A 159 8.74 2.70 -9.75
CA LEU A 159 8.33 1.82 -10.85
C LEU A 159 9.38 0.73 -11.14
N LEU A 160 9.01 -0.56 -11.09
CA LEU A 160 9.94 -1.66 -11.45
C LEU A 160 10.33 -1.62 -12.93
N HIS A 161 9.34 -1.40 -13.78
CA HIS A 161 9.51 -1.45 -15.23
C HIS A 161 9.99 -0.11 -15.77
N GLY A 162 11.03 -0.15 -16.61
CA GLY A 162 11.64 1.05 -17.17
C GLY A 162 12.53 1.82 -16.17
N MET A 163 12.89 1.21 -15.03
CA MET A 163 13.91 1.79 -14.16
C MET A 163 15.28 1.70 -14.85
N PRO A 164 16.04 2.81 -14.94
CA PRO A 164 17.41 2.74 -15.40
C PRO A 164 18.26 1.88 -14.44
N PRO A 165 19.37 1.31 -14.91
CA PRO A 165 20.33 0.64 -14.03
C PRO A 165 20.72 1.54 -12.86
N LEU A 166 20.91 0.94 -11.68
CA LEU A 166 21.36 1.68 -10.51
C LEU A 166 22.72 2.34 -10.81
N ALA A 167 22.84 3.62 -10.50
CA ALA A 167 24.09 4.34 -10.69
C ALA A 167 25.23 3.66 -9.89
N PRO A 168 26.43 3.46 -10.46
CA PRO A 168 27.54 2.79 -9.76
C PRO A 168 27.90 3.43 -8.42
N ALA A 169 27.83 4.76 -8.33
CA ALA A 169 28.08 5.48 -7.07
C ALA A 169 27.09 5.08 -5.96
N LEU A 170 25.81 4.89 -6.28
CA LEU A 170 24.79 4.44 -5.32
C LEU A 170 25.00 2.98 -4.93
N ALA A 171 25.37 2.12 -5.88
CA ALA A 171 25.70 0.72 -5.61
C ALA A 171 26.86 0.61 -4.62
N THR A 172 27.97 1.31 -4.89
CA THR A 172 29.15 1.37 -4.02
C THR A 172 28.79 1.93 -2.64
N TYR A 173 28.00 3.00 -2.59
CA TYR A 173 27.59 3.62 -1.34
C TYR A 173 26.76 2.69 -0.44
N LEU A 174 25.81 1.95 -1.02
CA LEU A 174 25.00 0.97 -0.28
C LEU A 174 25.84 -0.20 0.24
N GLN A 175 26.82 -0.66 -0.53
CA GLN A 175 27.78 -1.67 -0.08
C GLN A 175 28.63 -1.16 1.08
N GLN A 176 29.12 0.08 1.00
CA GLN A 176 29.89 0.72 2.08
C GLN A 176 29.04 0.88 3.34
N ALA A 177 27.78 1.30 3.22
CA ALA A 177 26.86 1.41 4.34
C ALA A 177 26.64 0.05 5.03
N ALA A 178 26.43 -1.01 4.25
CA ALA A 178 26.29 -2.37 4.78
C ALA A 178 27.57 -2.85 5.48
N GLN A 179 28.75 -2.62 4.89
CA GLN A 179 30.05 -2.98 5.49
C GLN A 179 30.34 -2.19 6.77
N ALA A 180 29.86 -0.95 6.85
CA ALA A 180 29.94 -0.13 8.05
C ALA A 180 28.96 -0.55 9.15
N GLY A 181 28.09 -1.54 8.90
CA GLY A 181 27.10 -2.04 9.84
C GLY A 181 25.88 -1.13 9.99
N VAL A 182 25.65 -0.20 9.04
CA VAL A 182 24.48 0.69 9.06
C VAL A 182 23.27 -0.09 8.54
N PRO A 183 22.18 -0.21 9.33
CA PRO A 183 20.96 -0.86 8.89
C PRO A 183 20.41 -0.27 7.59
N LEU A 184 20.03 -1.14 6.66
CA LEU A 184 19.46 -0.76 5.35
C LEU A 184 17.96 -1.01 5.34
N ILE A 185 17.21 -0.02 4.87
CA ILE A 185 15.76 -0.06 4.73
C ILE A 185 15.38 0.00 3.25
N GLY A 186 14.74 -1.03 2.72
CA GLY A 186 14.15 -1.04 1.38
C GLY A 186 12.67 -0.71 1.44
N VAL A 187 12.27 0.44 0.92
CA VAL A 187 10.86 0.88 0.90
C VAL A 187 10.30 0.79 -0.51
N CYS A 188 9.06 0.30 -0.63
CA CYS A 188 8.44 0.02 -1.92
C CYS A 188 9.32 -0.95 -2.70
N THR A 189 9.72 -0.61 -3.92
CA THR A 189 10.64 -1.43 -4.72
C THR A 189 12.12 -1.21 -4.39
N GLY A 190 12.43 -0.41 -3.35
CA GLY A 190 13.79 -0.28 -2.83
C GLY A 190 14.34 -1.62 -2.33
N SER A 191 13.46 -2.55 -1.91
CA SER A 191 13.83 -3.92 -1.58
C SER A 191 14.43 -4.69 -2.77
N PHE A 192 13.94 -4.47 -4.00
CA PHE A 192 14.49 -5.09 -5.21
C PHE A 192 15.93 -4.65 -5.45
N VAL A 193 16.23 -3.37 -5.20
CA VAL A 193 17.59 -2.85 -5.33
C VAL A 193 18.54 -3.48 -4.31
N LEU A 194 18.10 -3.63 -3.06
CA LEU A 194 18.91 -4.33 -2.06
C LEU A 194 19.12 -5.81 -2.44
N CYS A 195 18.12 -6.47 -3.04
CA CYS A 195 18.25 -7.84 -3.54
C CYS A 195 19.24 -7.96 -4.70
N ARG A 196 19.16 -7.06 -5.71
CA ARG A 196 20.08 -7.01 -6.86
C ARG A 196 21.54 -6.82 -6.44
N LEU A 197 21.78 -6.10 -5.34
CA LEU A 197 23.11 -5.89 -4.78
C LEU A 197 23.58 -7.05 -3.87
N GLY A 198 22.79 -8.12 -3.71
CA GLY A 198 23.08 -9.22 -2.80
C GLY A 198 22.95 -8.87 -1.32
N LEU A 199 22.48 -7.67 -0.98
CA LEU A 199 22.40 -7.17 0.39
C LEU A 199 21.27 -7.81 1.20
N MET A 200 20.38 -8.56 0.54
CA MET A 200 19.28 -9.32 1.17
C MET A 200 19.55 -10.83 1.22
N ALA A 201 20.77 -11.28 0.92
CA ALA A 201 21.12 -12.70 0.98
C ALA A 201 20.79 -13.31 2.35
N GLN A 202 20.05 -14.43 2.36
CA GLN A 202 19.60 -15.14 3.56
C GLN A 202 18.75 -14.29 4.52
N ARG A 203 18.02 -13.29 3.99
CA ARG A 203 17.08 -12.46 4.75
C ARG A 203 15.66 -12.64 4.25
N LYS A 204 14.69 -12.43 5.13
CA LYS A 204 13.29 -12.25 4.72
C LYS A 204 13.12 -10.88 4.05
N CYS A 205 12.42 -10.85 2.94
CA CYS A 205 12.21 -9.63 2.17
C CYS A 205 10.71 -9.31 2.08
N CYS A 206 10.29 -8.24 2.74
CA CYS A 206 8.94 -7.72 2.57
C CYS A 206 8.78 -7.11 1.18
N VAL A 207 7.75 -7.53 0.45
CA VAL A 207 7.43 -7.03 -0.88
C VAL A 207 5.95 -6.69 -0.96
N SER A 208 5.58 -5.72 -1.80
CA SER A 208 4.18 -5.43 -2.07
C SER A 208 3.49 -6.68 -2.65
N TRP A 209 2.26 -6.97 -2.23
CA TRP A 209 1.43 -8.01 -2.85
C TRP A 209 1.36 -7.85 -4.37
N TYR A 210 1.38 -6.60 -4.85
CA TYR A 210 1.33 -6.27 -6.28
C TYR A 210 2.59 -6.73 -7.03
N HIS A 211 3.74 -6.77 -6.35
CA HIS A 211 5.04 -7.15 -6.92
C HIS A 211 5.51 -8.54 -6.48
N TYR A 212 4.64 -9.35 -5.88
CA TYR A 212 5.03 -10.67 -5.37
C TYR A 212 5.53 -11.59 -6.50
N ARG A 213 4.87 -11.59 -7.66
CA ARG A 213 5.27 -12.39 -8.82
C ARG A 213 6.58 -11.89 -9.44
N ASP A 214 6.66 -10.59 -9.66
CA ASP A 214 7.89 -9.93 -10.14
C ASP A 214 9.11 -10.33 -9.28
N PHE A 215 8.91 -10.40 -7.96
CA PHE A 215 9.98 -10.79 -7.03
C PHE A 215 10.39 -12.27 -7.17
N LEU A 216 9.43 -13.19 -7.31
CA LEU A 216 9.73 -14.62 -7.47
C LEU A 216 10.44 -14.92 -8.78
N GLU A 217 10.07 -14.21 -9.85
CA GLU A 217 10.72 -14.33 -11.16
C GLU A 217 12.16 -13.84 -11.12
N GLU A 218 12.42 -12.71 -10.44
CA GLU A 218 13.75 -12.11 -10.39
C GLU A 218 14.67 -12.76 -9.34
N PHE A 219 14.12 -13.20 -8.20
CA PHE A 219 14.89 -13.70 -7.05
C PHE A 219 14.38 -15.04 -6.52
N PRO A 220 14.45 -16.13 -7.32
CA PRO A 220 13.91 -17.44 -6.93
C PRO A 220 14.55 -18.05 -5.67
N ALA A 221 15.76 -17.61 -5.30
CA ALA A 221 16.47 -18.10 -4.12
C ALA A 221 16.14 -17.33 -2.82
N LEU A 222 15.39 -16.22 -2.89
CA LEU A 222 15.05 -15.39 -1.73
C LEU A 222 13.65 -15.69 -1.22
N VAL A 223 13.41 -15.38 0.06
CA VAL A 223 12.11 -15.63 0.71
C VAL A 223 11.29 -14.34 0.77
N PRO A 224 10.30 -14.14 -0.12
CA PRO A 224 9.41 -13.00 -0.06
C PRO A 224 8.39 -13.13 1.07
N VAL A 225 8.00 -11.98 1.63
CA VAL A 225 6.91 -11.82 2.58
C VAL A 225 5.99 -10.73 2.05
N ALA A 226 4.80 -11.11 1.57
CA ALA A 226 3.85 -10.16 1.00
C ALA A 226 2.49 -10.17 1.71
N ASP A 227 2.39 -10.84 2.85
CA ASP A 227 1.19 -10.87 3.67
C ASP A 227 1.13 -9.72 4.68
N ARG A 228 2.23 -9.01 4.94
CA ARG A 228 2.31 -7.99 5.99
C ARG A 228 2.98 -6.69 5.55
N LEU A 229 2.85 -5.60 6.32
CA LEU A 229 3.30 -4.26 5.94
C LEU A 229 4.82 -4.10 5.85
N PHE A 230 5.56 -4.65 6.81
CA PHE A 230 7.01 -4.60 6.82
C PHE A 230 7.64 -5.75 7.60
N VAL A 231 8.93 -5.99 7.34
CA VAL A 231 9.74 -7.01 8.00
C VAL A 231 11.03 -6.37 8.49
N ILE A 232 11.38 -6.65 9.75
CA ILE A 232 12.67 -6.33 10.35
C ILE A 232 13.40 -7.67 10.52
N ASP A 233 14.47 -7.88 9.76
CA ASP A 233 15.37 -9.04 9.85
C ASP A 233 16.79 -8.56 10.15
N ARG A 234 17.06 -8.40 11.46
CA ARG A 234 18.31 -7.84 12.02
C ARG A 234 18.59 -6.44 11.45
N ASP A 235 19.67 -6.26 10.70
CA ASP A 235 20.11 -5.03 10.06
C ASP A 235 19.50 -4.79 8.65
N ARG A 236 18.48 -5.55 8.28
CA ARG A 236 17.70 -5.35 7.04
C ARG A 236 16.23 -5.14 7.37
N ILE A 237 15.70 -4.02 6.90
CA ILE A 237 14.29 -3.69 7.05
C ILE A 237 13.70 -3.52 5.65
N THR A 238 12.52 -4.08 5.41
CA THR A 238 11.83 -3.92 4.13
C THR A 238 10.36 -3.64 4.35
N CYS A 239 9.77 -2.77 3.55
CA CYS A 239 8.37 -2.37 3.65
C CYS A 239 7.73 -2.36 2.27
N SER A 240 6.50 -2.85 2.19
CA SER A 240 5.71 -2.95 0.95
C SER A 240 5.52 -1.61 0.24
N GLY A 241 5.60 -0.50 0.97
CA GLY A 241 5.36 0.85 0.46
C GLY A 241 3.97 1.40 0.83
N GLY A 242 3.54 2.45 0.12
CA GLY A 242 2.28 3.13 0.37
C GLY A 242 2.19 3.73 1.78
N ALA A 243 0.99 3.71 2.39
CA ALA A 243 0.77 4.25 3.73
C ALA A 243 1.48 3.44 4.84
N GLY A 244 1.85 2.17 4.59
CA GLY A 244 2.55 1.31 5.57
C GLY A 244 3.92 1.85 5.98
N VAL A 245 4.47 2.78 5.18
CA VAL A 245 5.76 3.41 5.47
C VAL A 245 5.68 4.38 6.64
N ALA A 246 4.53 5.03 6.85
CA ALA A 246 4.32 5.87 8.03
C ALA A 246 4.34 5.01 9.31
N ASP A 247 3.74 3.82 9.27
CA ASP A 247 3.78 2.86 10.37
C ASP A 247 5.21 2.38 10.66
N LEU A 248 6.00 2.08 9.63
CA LEU A 248 7.42 1.74 9.79
C LEU A 248 8.21 2.90 10.42
N ALA A 249 8.04 4.13 9.92
CA ALA A 249 8.74 5.28 10.46
C ALA A 249 8.37 5.53 11.94
N ALA A 250 7.10 5.38 12.28
CA ALA A 250 6.62 5.51 13.66
C ALA A 250 7.18 4.40 14.57
N HIS A 251 7.33 3.18 14.05
CA HIS A 251 8.00 2.09 14.77
C HIS A 251 9.45 2.45 15.13
N LEU A 252 10.21 3.02 14.19
CA LEU A 252 11.59 3.46 14.44
C LEU A 252 11.66 4.65 15.41
N VAL A 253 10.74 5.61 15.27
CA VAL A 253 10.61 6.73 16.21
C VAL A 253 10.31 6.19 17.61
N ALA A 254 9.39 5.24 17.75
CA ALA A 254 9.05 4.65 19.05
C ALA A 254 10.26 3.96 19.69
N ALA A 255 11.07 3.26 18.90
CA ALA A 255 12.28 2.60 19.38
C ALA A 255 13.38 3.57 19.86
N HIS A 256 13.50 4.75 19.24
CA HIS A 256 14.57 5.72 19.55
C HIS A 256 14.14 6.86 20.50
N LEU A 257 12.88 7.29 20.42
CA LEU A 257 12.34 8.48 21.08
C LEU A 257 11.17 8.15 22.02
N GLY A 258 10.64 6.92 21.98
CA GLY A 258 9.53 6.47 22.80
C GLY A 258 8.17 6.54 22.10
N ALA A 259 7.23 5.72 22.58
CA ALA A 259 5.91 5.55 21.97
C ALA A 259 5.07 6.85 21.92
N ALA A 260 5.20 7.72 22.93
CA ALA A 260 4.46 8.99 22.97
C ALA A 260 4.82 9.93 21.80
N THR A 261 6.11 10.02 21.46
CA THR A 261 6.58 10.84 20.34
C THR A 261 6.14 10.27 18.99
N ALA A 262 6.16 8.94 18.84
CA ALA A 262 5.64 8.28 17.65
C ALA A 262 4.13 8.53 17.47
N GLN A 263 3.35 8.38 18.56
CA GLN A 263 1.91 8.63 18.53
C GLN A 263 1.59 10.09 18.22
N LYS A 264 2.35 11.05 18.77
CA LYS A 264 2.23 12.48 18.44
C LYS A 264 2.34 12.69 16.93
N ALA A 265 3.40 12.16 16.31
CA ALA A 265 3.64 12.32 14.88
C ALA A 265 2.49 11.75 14.03
N LEU A 266 2.00 10.55 14.38
CA LEU A 266 0.88 9.90 13.70
C LEU A 266 -0.44 10.66 13.87
N ASN A 267 -0.73 11.17 15.07
CA ASN A 267 -1.93 11.96 15.33
C ASN A 267 -1.99 13.24 14.49
N ILE A 268 -0.85 13.92 14.32
CA ILE A 268 -0.76 15.11 13.47
C ILE A 268 -1.00 14.76 11.99
N LEU A 269 -0.58 13.56 11.56
CA LEU A 269 -0.87 13.02 10.23
C LEU A 269 -2.29 12.46 10.08
N LEU A 270 -3.13 12.56 11.12
CA LEU A 270 -4.48 11.99 11.17
C LEU A 270 -4.50 10.46 10.97
N ILE A 271 -3.46 9.78 11.45
CA ILE A 271 -3.36 8.32 11.48
C ILE A 271 -3.80 7.85 12.87
N ASP A 272 -5.09 7.58 13.02
CA ASP A 272 -5.72 7.21 14.30
C ASP A 272 -5.19 5.90 14.88
N ARG A 273 -4.96 4.90 14.01
CA ARG A 273 -4.54 3.55 14.43
C ARG A 273 -3.25 3.15 13.74
N PRO A 274 -2.07 3.27 14.40
CA PRO A 274 -0.85 2.67 13.87
C PRO A 274 -1.06 1.18 13.67
N ARG A 275 -0.66 0.70 12.50
CA ARG A 275 -0.67 -0.71 12.17
C ARG A 275 0.63 -1.36 12.62
N THR A 276 0.53 -2.62 13.01
CA THR A 276 1.68 -3.40 13.45
C THR A 276 2.49 -3.90 12.26
N PRO A 277 3.76 -4.32 12.43
CA PRO A 277 4.52 -4.98 11.36
C PRO A 277 3.76 -6.16 10.73
N GLU A 278 3.01 -6.90 11.54
CA GLU A 278 2.20 -8.06 11.16
C GLU A 278 0.85 -7.72 10.56
N SER A 279 0.47 -6.44 10.46
CA SER A 279 -0.81 -6.06 9.88
C SER A 279 -0.84 -6.38 8.39
N ALA A 280 -2.02 -6.78 7.91
CA ALA A 280 -2.18 -7.20 6.52
C ALA A 280 -1.91 -6.03 5.57
N GLN A 281 -1.30 -6.31 4.43
CA GLN A 281 -1.29 -5.32 3.36
C GLN A 281 -2.74 -5.12 2.85
N PRO A 282 -3.15 -3.88 2.55
CA PRO A 282 -4.43 -3.65 1.90
C PRO A 282 -4.32 -4.14 0.45
N ALA A 283 -4.85 -5.34 0.22
CA ALA A 283 -5.09 -5.88 -1.11
C ALA A 283 -6.58 -5.78 -1.45
N PRO A 284 -6.95 -5.69 -2.74
CA PRO A 284 -8.35 -5.60 -3.13
C PRO A 284 -9.17 -6.75 -2.53
N PRO A 285 -10.40 -6.47 -2.08
CA PRO A 285 -11.13 -7.40 -1.21
C PRO A 285 -11.42 -8.72 -1.92
N VAL A 286 -10.93 -9.79 -1.32
CA VAL A 286 -11.32 -11.16 -1.62
C VAL A 286 -12.66 -11.41 -0.91
N GLY A 287 -13.74 -10.85 -1.47
CA GLY A 287 -15.11 -11.05 -0.98
C GLY A 287 -15.70 -9.85 -0.24
N GLU A 288 -16.97 -9.57 -0.52
CA GLU A 288 -17.76 -8.59 0.22
C GLU A 288 -17.94 -9.10 1.67
N GLY A 289 -17.53 -8.29 2.65
CA GLY A 289 -17.75 -8.60 4.07
C GLY A 289 -16.52 -9.04 4.88
N SER A 290 -15.28 -8.76 4.44
CA SER A 290 -14.08 -8.96 5.27
C SER A 290 -14.11 -8.09 6.53
N GLY A 291 -14.77 -8.59 7.57
CA GLY A 291 -14.73 -8.01 8.89
C GLY A 291 -13.31 -8.06 9.45
N ALA A 292 -12.56 -6.96 9.26
CA ALA A 292 -11.47 -6.37 10.06
C ALA A 292 -10.52 -7.26 10.90
N ASP A 293 -10.32 -8.55 10.59
CA ASP A 293 -9.31 -9.39 11.26
C ASP A 293 -8.08 -9.57 10.37
N ASP A 294 -6.96 -8.98 10.78
CA ASP A 294 -5.67 -9.05 10.07
C ASP A 294 -5.25 -10.49 9.76
N ARG A 295 -5.62 -11.48 10.61
CA ARG A 295 -5.26 -12.88 10.38
C ARG A 295 -6.02 -13.47 9.21
N VAL A 296 -7.29 -13.13 9.03
CA VAL A 296 -8.09 -13.57 7.89
C VAL A 296 -7.58 -12.92 6.61
N SER A 297 -7.32 -11.61 6.65
CA SER A 297 -6.73 -10.87 5.51
C SER A 297 -5.38 -11.45 5.10
N ARG A 298 -4.51 -11.76 6.08
CA ARG A 298 -3.22 -12.41 5.83
C ARG A 298 -3.37 -13.83 5.29
N ALA A 299 -4.35 -14.60 5.78
CA ALA A 299 -4.62 -15.92 5.25
C ALA A 299 -5.01 -15.86 3.77
N LEU A 300 -5.89 -14.92 3.39
CA LEU A 300 -6.32 -14.73 2.01
C LEU A 300 -5.16 -14.30 1.09
N LEU A 301 -4.27 -13.42 1.56
CA LEU A 301 -3.03 -13.06 0.86
C LEU A 301 -2.12 -14.28 0.65
N LEU A 302 -1.92 -15.11 1.68
CA LEU A 302 -1.13 -16.33 1.59
C LEU A 302 -1.75 -17.32 0.59
N MET A 303 -3.08 -17.47 0.60
CA MET A 303 -3.79 -18.33 -0.36
C MET A 303 -3.60 -17.83 -1.80
N GLU A 304 -3.74 -16.53 -2.03
CA GLU A 304 -3.57 -15.91 -3.35
C GLU A 304 -2.12 -15.99 -3.86
N GLN A 305 -1.15 -15.95 -2.96
CA GLN A 305 0.26 -16.17 -3.28
C GLN A 305 0.60 -17.63 -3.62
N ASN A 306 -0.33 -18.57 -3.41
CA ASN A 306 -0.10 -20.00 -3.58
C ASN A 306 -1.28 -20.66 -4.31
N LEU A 307 -1.67 -20.15 -5.48
CA LEU A 307 -2.80 -20.73 -6.25
C LEU A 307 -2.41 -22.04 -6.95
N ALA A 308 -1.22 -22.10 -7.56
CA ALA A 308 -0.74 -23.28 -8.29
C ALA A 308 -0.37 -24.44 -7.36
N GLU A 309 0.23 -24.14 -6.21
CA GLU A 309 0.61 -25.11 -5.18
C GLU A 309 -0.04 -24.73 -3.84
N PRO A 310 -1.31 -25.11 -3.61
CA PRO A 310 -2.06 -24.66 -2.44
C PRO A 310 -1.43 -25.06 -1.11
N LEU A 311 -1.31 -24.10 -0.18
CA LEU A 311 -0.89 -24.38 1.18
C LEU A 311 -1.99 -25.14 1.94
N SER A 312 -1.60 -26.08 2.80
CA SER A 312 -2.56 -26.71 3.71
C SER A 312 -3.07 -25.70 4.75
N VAL A 313 -4.27 -25.92 5.27
CA VAL A 313 -4.84 -25.09 6.35
C VAL A 313 -3.91 -25.05 7.57
N ALA A 314 -3.25 -26.18 7.88
CA ALA A 314 -2.26 -26.26 8.95
C ALA A 314 -1.02 -25.39 8.69
N GLU A 315 -0.54 -25.35 7.45
CA GLU A 315 0.60 -24.53 7.06
C GLU A 315 0.26 -23.02 7.12
N ILE A 316 -0.92 -22.63 6.66
CA ILE A 316 -1.41 -21.24 6.79
C ILE A 316 -1.51 -20.86 8.27
N ALA A 317 -2.15 -21.70 9.10
CA ALA A 317 -2.30 -21.46 10.53
C ALA A 317 -0.93 -21.29 11.23
N ARG A 318 0.05 -22.13 10.88
CA ARG A 318 1.44 -22.03 11.37
C ARG A 318 2.09 -20.69 11.03
N ARG A 319 1.96 -20.21 9.78
CA ARG A 319 2.52 -18.91 9.34
C ARG A 319 1.86 -17.71 10.01
N LEU A 320 0.63 -17.87 10.46
CA LEU A 320 -0.15 -16.87 11.19
C LEU A 320 0.01 -16.99 12.72
N ALA A 321 0.77 -17.97 13.21
CA ALA A 321 0.92 -18.27 14.63
C ALA A 321 -0.42 -18.54 15.36
N VAL A 322 -1.33 -19.27 14.71
CA VAL A 322 -2.62 -19.72 15.28
C VAL A 322 -2.81 -21.22 15.08
N SER A 323 -3.75 -21.83 15.81
CA SER A 323 -4.15 -23.22 15.56
C SER A 323 -5.06 -23.35 14.33
N PRO A 324 -5.11 -24.52 13.65
CA PRO A 324 -6.04 -24.75 12.54
C PRO A 324 -7.50 -24.51 12.93
N ARG A 325 -7.91 -24.98 14.12
CA ARG A 325 -9.25 -24.77 14.68
C ARG A 325 -9.58 -23.29 14.88
N GLN A 326 -8.59 -22.50 15.32
CA GLN A 326 -8.77 -21.05 15.45
C GLN A 326 -8.91 -20.39 14.09
N LEU A 327 -8.15 -20.82 13.08
CA LEU A 327 -8.26 -20.29 11.72
C LEU A 327 -9.63 -20.61 11.12
N GLU A 328 -10.12 -21.84 11.26
CA GLU A 328 -11.47 -22.23 10.82
C GLU A 328 -12.56 -21.39 11.50
N ARG A 329 -12.47 -21.20 12.82
CA ARG A 329 -13.40 -20.34 13.57
C ARG A 329 -13.39 -18.90 13.05
N LEU A 330 -12.21 -18.33 12.78
CA LEU A 330 -12.09 -16.97 12.25
C LEU A 330 -12.72 -16.85 10.87
N PHE A 331 -12.52 -17.83 9.98
CA PHE A 331 -13.16 -17.83 8.66
C PHE A 331 -14.69 -17.95 8.77
N ALA A 332 -15.21 -18.83 9.63
CA ALA A 332 -16.64 -18.97 9.86
C ALA A 332 -17.27 -17.68 10.42
N GLU A 333 -16.62 -17.03 11.39
CA GLU A 333 -17.11 -15.80 12.02
C GLU A 333 -17.06 -14.58 11.10
N ARG A 334 -16.04 -14.49 10.22
CA ARG A 334 -15.79 -13.30 9.41
C ARG A 334 -16.32 -13.39 7.99
N LEU A 335 -16.35 -14.58 7.40
CA LEU A 335 -16.70 -14.81 6.00
C LEU A 335 -17.87 -15.78 5.83
N ALA A 336 -18.36 -16.40 6.91
CA ALA A 336 -19.39 -17.44 6.86
C ALA A 336 -19.01 -18.64 5.97
N GLU A 337 -17.71 -18.90 5.83
CA GLU A 337 -17.13 -19.97 5.01
C GLU A 337 -15.99 -20.65 5.79
N THR A 338 -15.57 -21.84 5.35
CA THR A 338 -14.34 -22.49 5.81
C THR A 338 -13.11 -21.97 5.04
N PRO A 339 -11.88 -22.11 5.59
CA PRO A 339 -10.67 -21.76 4.87
C PRO A 339 -10.53 -22.46 3.52
N GLN A 340 -11.00 -23.71 3.40
CA GLN A 340 -10.94 -24.49 2.16
C GLN A 340 -11.91 -23.96 1.09
N GLU A 341 -13.12 -23.59 1.49
CA GLU A 341 -14.13 -23.00 0.59
C GLU A 341 -13.65 -21.65 0.03
N SER A 342 -13.12 -20.77 0.89
CA SER A 342 -12.60 -19.48 0.44
C SER A 342 -11.39 -19.64 -0.48
N TYR A 343 -10.51 -20.63 -0.23
CA TYR A 343 -9.37 -20.93 -1.10
C TYR A 343 -9.82 -21.47 -2.47
N LEU A 344 -10.83 -22.35 -2.49
CA LEU A 344 -11.42 -22.81 -3.74
C LEU A 344 -12.09 -21.66 -4.50
N ALA A 345 -12.82 -20.79 -3.81
CA ALA A 345 -13.47 -19.63 -4.40
C ALA A 345 -12.46 -18.66 -5.03
N LEU A 346 -11.32 -18.42 -4.35
CA LEU A 346 -10.19 -17.66 -4.87
C LEU A 346 -9.68 -18.21 -6.20
N ARG A 347 -9.36 -19.51 -6.22
CA ARG A 347 -8.86 -20.21 -7.42
C ARG A 347 -9.88 -20.17 -8.55
N LEU A 348 -11.16 -20.40 -8.26
CA LEU A 348 -12.23 -20.36 -9.26
C LEU A 348 -12.46 -18.95 -9.82
N ARG A 349 -12.36 -17.90 -8.99
CA ARG A 349 -12.43 -16.51 -9.45
C ARG A 349 -11.29 -16.18 -10.42
N HIS A 350 -10.07 -16.62 -10.09
CA HIS A 350 -8.93 -16.45 -10.99
C HIS A 350 -9.11 -17.26 -12.29
N GLY A 351 -9.60 -18.50 -12.20
CA GLY A 351 -9.92 -19.29 -13.38
C GLY A 351 -10.97 -18.63 -14.29
N ARG A 352 -11.99 -17.99 -13.71
CA ARG A 352 -12.97 -17.19 -14.47
C ARG A 352 -12.31 -16.01 -15.18
N TRP A 353 -11.43 -15.29 -14.50
CA TRP A 353 -10.66 -14.21 -15.10
C TRP A 353 -9.78 -14.71 -16.26
N MET A 354 -9.04 -15.81 -16.07
CA MET A 354 -8.20 -16.42 -17.12
C MET A 354 -9.03 -16.90 -18.32
N LEU A 355 -10.24 -17.40 -18.09
CA LEU A 355 -11.15 -17.81 -19.17
C LEU A 355 -11.56 -16.63 -20.05
N ALA A 356 -11.75 -15.45 -19.46
CA ALA A 356 -12.17 -14.24 -20.16
C ALA A 356 -11.00 -13.50 -20.84
N ASN A 357 -9.80 -13.54 -20.25
CA ASN A 357 -8.70 -12.67 -20.65
C ASN A 357 -7.52 -13.41 -21.31
N THR A 358 -7.52 -14.74 -21.34
CA THR A 358 -6.42 -15.51 -21.94
C THR A 358 -6.92 -16.58 -22.92
N VAL A 359 -6.00 -17.08 -23.74
CA VAL A 359 -6.26 -18.20 -24.67
C VAL A 359 -6.03 -19.58 -24.05
N PHE A 360 -5.67 -19.67 -22.77
CA PHE A 360 -5.30 -20.94 -22.13
C PHE A 360 -6.45 -21.94 -22.13
N SER A 361 -6.18 -23.20 -22.42
CA SER A 361 -7.17 -24.26 -22.33
C SER A 361 -7.62 -24.50 -20.88
N ALA A 362 -8.75 -25.16 -20.68
CA ALA A 362 -9.20 -25.54 -19.33
C ALA A 362 -8.18 -26.41 -18.58
N ALA A 363 -7.41 -27.24 -19.31
CA ALA A 363 -6.34 -28.04 -18.73
C ALA A 363 -5.14 -27.18 -18.31
N GLN A 364 -4.77 -26.16 -19.09
CA GLN A 364 -3.71 -25.22 -18.71
C GLN A 364 -4.14 -24.38 -17.50
N ILE A 365 -5.37 -23.86 -17.50
CA ILE A 365 -5.92 -23.11 -16.36
C ILE A 365 -5.97 -23.99 -15.10
N ALA A 366 -6.33 -25.27 -15.24
CA ALA A 366 -6.32 -26.22 -14.14
C ALA A 366 -4.91 -26.36 -13.54
N ALA A 367 -3.87 -26.51 -14.37
CA ALA A 367 -2.49 -26.62 -13.91
C ALA A 367 -2.00 -25.34 -13.19
N GLU A 368 -2.24 -24.16 -13.78
CA GLU A 368 -1.86 -22.86 -13.20
C GLU A 368 -2.53 -22.57 -11.85
N LEU A 369 -3.68 -23.21 -11.61
CA LEU A 369 -4.47 -23.04 -10.41
C LEU A 369 -4.46 -24.28 -9.53
N GLY A 370 -3.55 -25.24 -9.73
CA GLY A 370 -3.37 -26.41 -8.85
C GLY A 370 -4.55 -27.39 -8.81
N PHE A 371 -5.39 -27.43 -9.84
CA PHE A 371 -6.44 -28.44 -9.99
C PHE A 371 -5.83 -29.71 -10.60
N ALA A 372 -6.27 -30.89 -10.14
CA ALA A 372 -5.81 -32.18 -10.64
C ALA A 372 -5.83 -32.31 -12.19
N ASP A 373 -6.90 -31.83 -12.84
CA ASP A 373 -7.04 -31.81 -14.30
C ASP A 373 -8.12 -30.81 -14.75
N GLY A 374 -8.28 -30.66 -16.07
CA GLY A 374 -9.30 -29.80 -16.66
C GLY A 374 -10.75 -30.19 -16.34
N SER A 375 -11.02 -31.47 -16.09
CA SER A 375 -12.35 -31.97 -15.71
C SER A 375 -12.68 -31.66 -14.26
N HIS A 376 -11.69 -31.70 -13.36
CA HIS A 376 -11.81 -31.27 -11.97
C HIS A 376 -12.09 -29.76 -11.90
N PHE A 377 -11.31 -28.94 -12.62
CA PHE A 377 -11.59 -27.51 -12.76
C PHE A 377 -12.99 -27.26 -13.32
N GLY A 378 -13.37 -27.94 -14.41
CA GLY A 378 -14.68 -27.77 -15.03
C GLY A 378 -15.87 -28.09 -14.12
N ARG A 379 -15.76 -29.17 -13.32
CA ARG A 379 -16.79 -29.53 -12.32
C ARG A 379 -16.90 -28.48 -11.22
N ALA A 380 -15.77 -28.05 -10.65
CA ALA A 380 -15.74 -27.05 -9.60
C ALA A 380 -16.26 -25.68 -10.11
N PHE A 381 -15.86 -25.27 -11.31
CA PHE A 381 -16.31 -24.06 -11.96
C PHE A 381 -17.82 -24.05 -12.19
N LYS A 382 -18.36 -25.14 -12.77
CA LYS A 382 -19.81 -25.27 -12.97
C LYS A 382 -20.58 -25.29 -11.65
N GLY A 383 -20.05 -25.95 -10.63
CA GLY A 383 -20.64 -25.95 -9.29
C GLY A 383 -20.75 -24.54 -8.69
N ARG A 384 -19.74 -23.68 -8.90
CA ARG A 384 -19.71 -22.32 -8.34
C ARG A 384 -20.46 -21.27 -9.15
N PHE A 385 -20.41 -21.35 -10.48
CA PHE A 385 -20.92 -20.30 -11.38
C PHE A 385 -22.15 -20.73 -12.20
N GLY A 386 -22.58 -21.99 -12.12
CA GLY A 386 -23.78 -22.50 -12.81
C GLY A 386 -23.58 -22.84 -14.30
N GLU A 387 -22.44 -22.49 -14.90
CA GLU A 387 -22.14 -22.74 -16.31
C GLU A 387 -20.77 -23.42 -16.52
N THR A 388 -20.53 -24.04 -17.68
CA THR A 388 -19.23 -24.67 -17.96
C THR A 388 -18.19 -23.62 -18.36
N PRO A 389 -16.89 -23.89 -18.16
CA PRO A 389 -15.81 -23.01 -18.63
C PRO A 389 -15.91 -22.65 -20.13
N ALA A 390 -16.32 -23.61 -20.96
CA ALA A 390 -16.48 -23.41 -22.40
C ALA A 390 -17.66 -22.48 -22.75
N ALA A 391 -18.79 -22.63 -22.04
CA ALA A 391 -19.94 -21.74 -22.19
C ALA A 391 -19.59 -20.31 -21.78
N PHE A 392 -18.96 -20.15 -20.62
CA PHE A 392 -18.52 -18.85 -20.13
C PHE A 392 -17.56 -18.16 -21.11
N ARG A 393 -16.53 -18.88 -21.60
CA ARG A 393 -15.58 -18.30 -22.58
C ARG A 393 -16.25 -17.87 -23.87
N LYS A 394 -17.21 -18.66 -24.39
CA LYS A 394 -17.94 -18.30 -25.61
C LYS A 394 -18.72 -17.00 -25.43
N ALA A 395 -19.23 -16.73 -24.22
CA ALA A 395 -19.93 -15.49 -23.89
C ALA A 395 -18.98 -14.32 -23.57
N ALA A 396 -17.81 -14.59 -23.00
CA ALA A 396 -16.89 -13.57 -22.48
C ALA A 396 -15.95 -12.96 -23.52
N VAL A 397 -15.72 -13.60 -24.68
CA VAL A 397 -14.82 -13.08 -25.72
C VAL A 397 -15.54 -12.04 -26.60
N PRO A 398 -15.19 -10.74 -26.53
CA PRO A 398 -15.60 -9.80 -27.57
C PRO A 398 -14.82 -10.12 -28.85
N ALA A 399 -15.48 -10.03 -30.01
CA ALA A 399 -14.83 -10.21 -31.31
C ALA A 399 -13.73 -9.15 -31.52
N GLY A 400 -12.48 -9.44 -31.15
CA GLY A 400 -11.37 -8.49 -31.38
C GLY A 400 -9.99 -8.81 -30.80
N ARG A 401 -9.85 -9.63 -29.75
CA ARG A 401 -8.53 -9.92 -29.16
C ARG A 401 -7.95 -11.24 -29.65
N LYS A 402 -7.13 -11.18 -30.72
CA LYS A 402 -6.25 -12.29 -31.13
C LYS A 402 -4.79 -11.95 -30.80
N GLY A 403 -4.13 -12.81 -30.02
CA GLY A 403 -2.77 -13.24 -30.38
C GLY A 403 -1.56 -12.71 -29.61
N ALA A 404 -1.67 -12.06 -28.45
CA ALA A 404 -0.50 -11.82 -27.61
C ALA A 404 -0.37 -12.92 -26.54
N ARG A 405 0.80 -13.59 -26.47
CA ARG A 405 1.28 -14.23 -25.24
C ARG A 405 1.59 -13.10 -24.26
N GLU A 406 0.56 -12.51 -23.66
CA GLU A 406 0.77 -11.65 -22.50
C GLU A 406 1.23 -12.55 -21.34
N PRO A 407 2.17 -12.08 -20.50
CA PRO A 407 2.54 -12.78 -19.27
C PRO A 407 1.27 -13.04 -18.44
N LEU A 408 1.28 -14.08 -17.59
CA LEU A 408 0.20 -14.35 -16.65
C LEU A 408 -0.23 -13.03 -16.02
N PRO A 409 -1.45 -12.56 -16.30
CA PRO A 409 -1.80 -11.20 -15.95
C PRO A 409 -1.84 -11.09 -14.45
N ARG A 410 -1.39 -9.93 -13.96
CA ARG A 410 -1.32 -9.68 -12.53
C ARG A 410 -2.73 -9.82 -12.00
N ILE A 411 -2.86 -10.36 -10.79
CA ILE A 411 -4.15 -10.73 -10.19
C ILE A 411 -5.13 -9.52 -10.08
N TYR A 412 -4.65 -8.32 -10.39
CA TYR A 412 -5.33 -7.04 -10.29
C TYR A 412 -5.14 -6.13 -11.53
N ASP A 413 -4.68 -6.66 -12.67
CA ASP A 413 -4.70 -5.94 -13.96
C ASP A 413 -6.06 -6.11 -14.69
#